data_AF-A0A7R8UTS3-F1
#
_entry.id   AF-A0A7R8UTS3-F1
#
_cell.length_a   1.000
_cell.length_b   1.000
_cell.length_c   1.000
_cell.angle_alpha   90.00
_cell.angle_beta   90.00
_cell.angle_gamma   90.00
#
_symmetry.space_group_name_H-M   'P 1'
#
loop_
_entity.id
_entity.type
_entity.pdbx_description
1 polymer ?
#
loop_
_entity_poly.entity_id
_entity_poly.type
_entity_poly.pdbx_seq_one_letter_code
_entity_poly.pdbx_strand_id
1 'polypeptide(L)'
;MEAAGGEAPNGGPDKRLEFMGSYVIKTLKLKPEKWQRVVTVEEHKAVIKEFLDRPIPVVLIIILTPAAQLVPSTSIPLAQLKSKGVYFIKKGLREVPREECEHFLIFGDLATRSIDQLSSLVDEVFVPLLSNEDNYKEWPEMVA
;
A
#
# COMPACT_ATOMS: atom_id res chain seq x y z
N MET A 1 -39.25 -16.44 -14.40
CA MET A 1 -38.00 -17.18 -14.64
C MET A 1 -36.95 -16.15 -15.00
N GLU A 2 -36.33 -15.54 -14.00
CA GLU A 2 -35.07 -14.80 -14.18
C GLU A 2 -34.14 -15.30 -13.10
N ALA A 3 -32.97 -15.74 -13.56
CA ALA A 3 -32.03 -16.53 -12.79
C ALA A 3 -31.39 -15.68 -11.70
N ALA A 4 -31.49 -16.17 -10.46
CA ALA A 4 -30.60 -15.79 -9.38
C ALA A 4 -29.16 -16.07 -9.83
N GLY A 5 -28.40 -14.99 -10.06
CA GLY A 5 -26.95 -15.06 -10.17
C GLY A 5 -26.40 -15.49 -8.81
N GLY A 6 -26.15 -16.80 -8.67
CA GLY A 6 -25.50 -17.36 -7.49
C GLY A 6 -24.08 -16.83 -7.39
N GLU A 7 -23.85 -15.93 -6.45
CA GLU A 7 -22.52 -15.67 -5.93
C GLU A 7 -22.05 -16.96 -5.24
N ALA A 8 -21.06 -17.64 -5.84
CA ALA A 8 -20.39 -18.75 -5.21
C ALA A 8 -19.83 -18.28 -3.85
N PRO A 9 -19.88 -19.11 -2.79
CA PRO A 9 -19.24 -18.76 -1.54
C PRO A 9 -17.75 -18.61 -1.80
N ASN A 10 -17.24 -17.38 -1.74
CA ASN A 10 -15.82 -17.03 -1.83
C ASN A 10 -15.08 -17.60 -0.60
N GLY A 11 -14.95 -18.93 -0.53
CA GLY A 11 -14.30 -19.67 0.56
C GLY A 11 -12.85 -20.05 0.29
N GLY A 12 -12.29 -19.61 -0.85
CA GLY A 12 -10.88 -19.81 -1.18
C GLY A 12 -9.94 -18.84 -0.46
N PRO A 13 -8.63 -19.14 -0.41
CA PRO A 13 -7.63 -18.23 0.16
C PRO A 13 -7.63 -16.89 -0.59
N ASP A 14 -7.62 -15.79 0.16
CA ASP A 14 -7.64 -14.43 -0.40
C ASP A 14 -6.24 -14.03 -0.89
N LYS A 15 -6.01 -14.12 -2.20
CA LYS A 15 -4.75 -13.79 -2.86
C LYS A 15 -4.26 -12.37 -2.57
N ARG A 16 -5.18 -11.43 -2.28
CA ARG A 16 -4.82 -10.04 -1.92
C ARG A 16 -4.01 -10.01 -0.62
N LEU A 17 -4.39 -10.82 0.36
CA LEU A 17 -3.69 -10.92 1.64
C LEU A 17 -2.31 -11.57 1.50
N GLU A 18 -2.17 -12.54 0.59
CA GLU A 18 -0.89 -13.17 0.28
C GLU A 18 0.07 -12.18 -0.40
N PHE A 19 -0.42 -11.45 -1.41
CA PHE A 19 0.33 -10.40 -2.09
C PHE A 19 0.84 -9.33 -1.11
N MET A 20 -0.07 -8.74 -0.34
CA MET A 20 0.28 -7.71 0.65
C MET A 20 1.25 -8.25 1.70
N GLY A 21 1.02 -9.46 2.20
CA GLY A 21 1.89 -10.10 3.17
C GLY A 21 3.30 -10.35 2.64
N SER A 22 3.40 -10.88 1.43
CA SER A 22 4.69 -11.11 0.75
C SER A 22 5.49 -9.82 0.63
N TYR A 23 4.83 -8.73 0.22
CA TYR A 23 5.48 -7.42 0.13
C TYR A 23 5.90 -6.88 1.50
N VAL A 24 5.00 -6.87 2.49
CA VAL A 24 5.28 -6.38 3.86
C VAL A 24 6.46 -7.12 4.49
N ILE A 25 6.47 -8.46 4.40
CA ILE A 25 7.52 -9.31 4.97
C ILE A 25 8.88 -9.04 4.31
N LYS A 26 8.91 -8.94 2.97
CA LYS A 26 10.14 -8.66 2.22
C LYS A 26 10.68 -7.26 2.52
N THR A 27 9.84 -6.25 2.43
CA THR A 27 10.21 -4.83 2.61
C THR A 27 10.70 -4.56 4.04
N LEU A 28 10.01 -5.09 5.04
CA LEU A 28 10.36 -4.88 6.44
C LEU A 28 11.38 -5.91 6.98
N LYS A 29 11.82 -6.87 6.15
CA LYS A 29 12.76 -7.95 6.51
C LYS A 29 12.32 -8.73 7.76
N LEU A 30 11.04 -9.08 7.80
CA LEU A 30 10.42 -9.78 8.93
C LEU A 30 10.31 -11.28 8.66
N LYS A 31 9.97 -12.06 9.70
CA LYS A 31 9.60 -13.46 9.52
C LYS A 31 8.11 -13.61 9.18
N PRO A 32 7.68 -14.61 8.39
CA PRO A 32 6.30 -14.77 7.94
C PRO A 32 5.26 -14.78 9.06
N GLU A 33 5.62 -15.26 10.26
CA GLU A 33 4.74 -15.33 11.43
C GLU A 33 4.24 -13.95 11.87
N LYS A 34 4.99 -12.88 11.57
CA LYS A 34 4.55 -11.51 11.84
C LYS A 34 3.31 -11.15 11.03
N TRP A 35 3.27 -11.49 9.75
CA TRP A 35 2.09 -11.25 8.90
C TRP A 35 0.93 -12.19 9.28
N GLN A 36 1.24 -13.47 9.57
CA GLN A 36 0.22 -14.44 10.01
C GLN A 36 -0.54 -13.94 11.25
N ARG A 37 0.16 -13.31 12.20
CA ARG A 37 -0.48 -12.69 13.36
C ARG A 37 -1.44 -11.56 12.97
N VAL A 38 -1.09 -10.73 11.98
CA VAL A 38 -1.97 -9.65 11.49
C VAL A 38 -3.27 -10.20 10.93
N VAL A 39 -3.21 -11.24 10.09
CA VAL A 39 -4.40 -11.82 9.44
C VAL A 39 -5.22 -12.74 10.35
N THR A 40 -4.68 -13.10 11.53
CA THR A 40 -5.36 -13.90 12.56
C THR A 40 -6.08 -13.02 13.60
N VAL A 41 -5.54 -11.82 13.90
CA VAL A 41 -6.19 -10.87 14.79
C VAL A 41 -7.38 -10.24 14.06
N GLU A 42 -8.60 -10.51 14.53
CA GLU A 42 -9.83 -10.13 13.81
C GLU A 42 -9.93 -8.61 13.61
N GLU A 43 -9.52 -7.81 14.61
CA GLU A 43 -9.50 -6.34 14.51
C GLU A 43 -8.61 -5.87 13.35
N HIS A 44 -7.39 -6.42 13.24
CA HIS A 44 -6.45 -6.08 12.17
C HIS A 44 -6.94 -6.56 10.81
N LYS A 45 -7.47 -7.78 10.76
CA LYS A 45 -8.07 -8.35 9.56
C LYS A 45 -9.27 -7.54 9.07
N ALA A 46 -10.09 -7.04 9.98
CA ALA A 46 -11.25 -6.20 9.67
C ALA A 46 -10.82 -4.90 8.99
N VAL A 47 -9.78 -4.22 9.49
CA VAL A 47 -9.23 -3.00 8.86
C VAL A 47 -8.74 -3.28 7.44
N ILE A 48 -8.03 -4.38 7.24
CA ILE A 48 -7.52 -4.76 5.91
C ILE A 48 -8.68 -5.10 4.97
N LYS A 49 -9.69 -5.85 5.43
CA LYS A 49 -10.88 -6.16 4.63
C LYS A 49 -11.69 -4.92 4.29
N GLU A 50 -11.86 -4.00 5.23
CA GLU A 50 -12.54 -2.73 4.98
C GLU A 50 -11.84 -1.97 3.86
N PHE A 51 -10.51 -1.88 3.91
CA PHE A 51 -9.73 -1.33 2.80
C PHE A 51 -9.93 -2.10 1.50
N LEU A 52 -9.93 -3.43 1.48
CA LEU A 52 -10.02 -4.20 0.24
C LEU A 52 -11.43 -4.21 -0.37
N ASP A 53 -12.47 -4.33 0.45
CA ASP A 53 -13.83 -4.68 0.04
C ASP A 53 -14.77 -3.46 -0.05
N ARG A 54 -14.29 -2.25 0.26
CA ARG A 54 -15.05 -1.00 0.12
C ARG A 54 -14.37 -0.03 -0.84
N PRO A 55 -15.07 0.94 -1.45
CA PRO A 55 -14.41 2.02 -2.20
C PRO A 55 -13.49 2.90 -1.33
N ILE A 56 -13.87 3.10 -0.07
CA ILE A 56 -13.16 3.89 0.95
C ILE A 56 -12.98 2.99 2.17
N PRO A 57 -11.82 2.99 2.85
CA PRO A 57 -10.68 3.91 2.69
C PRO A 57 -9.82 3.63 1.45
N VAL A 58 -9.17 4.68 0.93
CA VAL A 58 -8.26 4.61 -0.23
C VAL A 58 -6.81 4.36 0.16
N VAL A 59 -6.46 4.59 1.42
CA VAL A 59 -5.11 4.41 1.97
C VAL A 59 -5.18 3.40 3.10
N LEU A 60 -4.25 2.45 3.08
CA LEU A 60 -3.97 1.53 4.16
C LEU A 60 -2.47 1.56 4.43
N ILE A 61 -2.12 1.57 5.70
CA ILE A 61 -0.74 1.62 6.16
C ILE A 61 -0.51 0.48 7.14
N ILE A 62 0.54 -0.30 6.91
CA ILE A 62 1.00 -1.34 7.81
C ILE A 62 2.23 -0.81 8.54
N ILE A 63 2.07 -0.55 9.83
CA ILE A 63 3.09 0.09 10.66
C ILE A 63 3.82 -0.98 11.48
N LEU A 64 5.15 -0.95 11.49
CA LEU A 64 5.97 -1.75 12.41
C LEU A 64 6.22 -0.95 13.70
N THR A 65 5.49 -1.27 14.74
CA THR A 65 5.61 -0.60 16.04
C THR A 65 6.98 -0.85 16.69
N PRO A 66 7.42 0.00 17.65
CA PRO A 66 8.64 -0.25 18.43
C PRO A 66 8.64 -1.59 19.18
N ALA A 67 7.46 -2.14 19.47
CA ALA A 67 7.30 -3.47 20.06
C ALA A 67 7.43 -4.62 19.02
N ALA A 68 7.91 -4.32 17.82
CA ALA A 68 8.03 -5.23 16.68
C ALA A 68 6.69 -5.91 16.30
N GLN A 69 5.58 -5.18 16.42
CA GLN A 69 4.26 -5.64 15.99
C GLN A 69 3.87 -4.93 14.69
N LEU A 70 3.15 -5.64 13.82
CA LEU A 70 2.56 -5.04 12.62
C LEU A 70 1.13 -4.63 12.94
N VAL A 71 0.81 -3.35 12.70
CA VAL A 71 -0.51 -2.78 12.96
C VAL A 71 -1.04 -2.13 11.67
N PRO A 72 -2.17 -2.59 11.12
CA PRO A 72 -2.84 -1.92 10.01
C PRO A 72 -3.59 -0.67 10.50
N SER A 73 -3.52 0.41 9.72
CA SER A 73 -4.26 1.64 9.97
C SER A 73 -4.70 2.29 8.66
N THR A 74 -5.89 2.85 8.65
CA THR A 74 -6.46 3.62 7.53
C THR A 74 -6.60 5.11 7.88
N SER A 75 -6.24 5.50 9.11
CA SER A 75 -6.33 6.87 9.61
C SER A 75 -4.99 7.62 9.51
N ILE A 76 -5.07 8.89 9.14
CA ILE A 76 -3.96 9.85 9.08
C ILE A 76 -4.38 11.06 9.91
N PRO A 77 -3.52 11.64 10.77
CA PRO A 77 -2.09 11.38 10.93
C PRO A 77 -1.77 10.09 11.70
N LEU A 78 -0.69 9.40 11.29
CA LEU A 78 -0.22 8.22 12.00
C LEU A 78 0.40 8.65 13.34
N ALA A 79 -0.13 8.18 14.47
CA ALA A 79 0.46 8.48 15.78
C ALA A 79 1.92 7.99 15.91
N GLN A 80 2.35 7.07 15.04
CA GLN A 80 3.66 6.41 15.04
C GLN A 80 4.54 6.83 13.84
N LEU A 81 4.47 8.10 13.41
CA LEU A 81 5.22 8.66 12.25
C LEU A 81 6.73 8.38 12.18
N LYS A 82 7.37 7.97 13.29
CA LYS A 82 8.81 7.64 13.32
C LYS A 82 9.14 6.18 12.99
N SER A 83 8.12 5.36 12.77
CA SER A 83 8.29 3.91 12.61
C SER A 83 8.28 3.49 11.15
N LYS A 84 8.99 2.39 10.86
CA LYS A 84 9.01 1.79 9.52
C LYS A 84 7.61 1.29 9.20
N GLY A 85 7.21 1.39 7.95
CA GLY A 85 5.94 0.86 7.51
C GLY A 85 5.89 0.65 6.01
N VAL A 86 4.75 0.14 5.57
CA VAL A 86 4.40 -0.02 4.17
C VAL A 86 3.05 0.63 3.96
N TYR A 87 2.88 1.34 2.85
CA TYR A 87 1.59 1.87 2.45
C TYR A 87 1.03 1.11 1.24
N PHE A 88 -0.29 1.09 1.14
CA PHE A 88 -1.07 0.64 0.00
C PHE A 88 -2.14 1.70 -0.28
N ILE A 89 -2.19 2.19 -1.51
CA ILE A 89 -3.12 3.23 -1.96
C ILE A 89 -3.86 2.71 -3.18
N LYS A 90 -5.18 2.87 -3.22
CA LYS A 90 -5.95 2.49 -4.40
C LYS A 90 -5.78 3.50 -5.51
N LYS A 91 -5.66 3.02 -6.74
CA LYS A 91 -5.63 3.88 -7.94
C LYS A 91 -7.00 4.51 -8.26
N GLY A 92 -8.07 4.08 -7.61
CA GLY A 92 -9.41 4.65 -7.76
C GLY A 92 -10.35 4.33 -6.60
N LEU A 93 -11.49 5.01 -6.55
CA LEU A 93 -12.55 4.84 -5.56
C LEU A 93 -13.37 3.57 -5.83
N ARG A 94 -12.76 2.41 -5.64
CA ARG A 94 -13.38 1.10 -5.87
C ARG A 94 -12.85 0.06 -4.90
N GLU A 95 -13.55 -1.06 -4.80
CA GLU A 95 -13.00 -2.27 -4.18
C GLU A 95 -11.79 -2.79 -4.97
N VAL A 96 -10.88 -3.46 -4.27
CA VAL A 96 -9.70 -4.09 -4.84
C VAL A 96 -10.08 -5.49 -5.32
N PRO A 97 -10.00 -5.77 -6.64
CA PRO A 97 -10.31 -7.10 -7.17
C PRO A 97 -9.45 -8.19 -6.55
N ARG A 98 -10.01 -9.40 -6.45
CA ARG A 98 -9.30 -10.57 -5.89
C ARG A 98 -8.17 -11.09 -6.77
N GLU A 99 -8.27 -10.87 -8.08
CA GLU A 99 -7.25 -11.21 -9.07
C GLU A 99 -6.52 -9.94 -9.51
N GLU A 100 -5.23 -10.07 -9.83
CA GLU A 100 -4.39 -8.97 -10.37
C GLU A 100 -4.43 -7.67 -9.54
N CYS A 101 -4.57 -7.80 -8.21
CA CYS A 101 -4.79 -6.70 -7.28
C CYS A 101 -3.66 -5.65 -7.30
N GLU A 102 -2.44 -6.07 -7.64
CA GLU A 102 -1.26 -5.21 -7.81
C GLU A 102 -1.45 -4.12 -8.86
N HIS A 103 -2.27 -4.36 -9.89
CA HIS A 103 -2.57 -3.38 -10.92
C HIS A 103 -3.49 -2.27 -10.41
N PHE A 104 -4.20 -2.49 -9.30
CA PHE A 104 -5.15 -1.54 -8.70
C PHE A 104 -4.55 -0.78 -7.50
N LEU A 105 -3.33 -1.11 -7.11
CA LEU A 105 -2.65 -0.56 -5.94
C LEU A 105 -1.37 0.19 -6.31
N ILE A 106 -1.12 1.28 -5.60
CA ILE A 106 0.19 1.94 -5.49
C ILE A 106 0.70 1.56 -4.09
N PHE A 107 1.90 1.01 -4.00
CA PHE A 107 2.43 0.51 -2.74
C PHE A 107 3.92 0.78 -2.63
N GLY A 108 4.39 0.97 -1.40
CA GLY A 108 5.75 1.39 -1.13
C GLY A 108 6.07 1.34 0.37
N ASP A 109 7.33 1.55 0.71
CA ASP A 109 7.76 1.71 2.09
C ASP A 109 7.58 3.15 2.60
N LEU A 110 7.47 3.27 3.92
CA LEU A 110 7.44 4.56 4.60
C LEU A 110 8.82 4.93 5.14
N ALA A 111 9.30 6.08 4.69
CA ALA A 111 10.52 6.72 5.16
C ALA A 111 10.41 7.10 6.65
N THR A 112 11.37 6.66 7.48
CA THR A 112 11.47 7.04 8.89
C THR A 112 11.97 8.47 9.11
N ARG A 113 12.56 9.08 8.08
CA ARG A 113 13.06 10.46 8.04
C ARG A 113 12.53 11.16 6.79
N SER A 114 11.22 11.44 6.76
CA SER A 114 10.52 11.87 5.55
C SER A 114 11.08 13.16 4.93
N ILE A 115 11.58 14.09 5.75
CA ILE A 115 12.20 15.35 5.27
C ILE A 115 13.53 15.06 4.56
N ASP A 116 14.41 14.26 5.17
CA ASP A 116 15.71 13.96 4.58
C ASP A 116 15.55 13.11 3.31
N GLN A 117 14.59 12.19 3.31
CA GLN A 117 14.25 11.40 2.12
C GLN A 117 13.64 12.26 1.01
N LEU A 118 12.84 13.28 1.34
CA LEU A 118 12.35 14.22 0.34
C LEU A 118 13.49 15.03 -0.26
N SER A 119 14.42 15.51 0.56
CA SER A 119 15.60 16.23 0.07
C SER A 119 16.42 15.38 -0.89
N SER A 120 16.76 14.15 -0.47
CA SER A 120 17.50 13.19 -1.32
C SER A 120 16.72 12.85 -2.59
N LEU A 121 15.40 12.68 -2.54
CA LEU A 121 14.58 12.43 -3.73
C LEU A 121 14.62 13.61 -4.72
N VAL A 122 14.59 14.84 -4.21
CA VAL A 122 14.71 16.03 -5.06
C VAL A 122 16.08 16.06 -5.74
N ASP A 123 17.14 15.97 -4.96
CA ASP A 123 18.51 16.14 -5.47
C ASP A 123 18.95 14.98 -6.38
N GLU A 124 18.61 13.74 -6.02
CA GLU A 124 19.10 12.54 -6.71
C GLU A 124 18.16 12.05 -7.83
N VAL A 125 16.86 12.38 -7.77
CA VAL A 125 15.88 11.89 -8.75
C VAL A 125 15.26 13.04 -9.53
N PHE A 126 14.62 14.01 -8.87
CA PHE A 126 13.86 15.02 -9.61
C PHE A 126 14.75 16.01 -10.36
N VAL A 127 15.87 16.46 -9.77
CA VAL A 127 16.80 17.38 -10.44
C VAL A 127 17.38 16.74 -11.72
N PRO A 128 17.99 15.55 -11.70
CA PRO A 128 18.48 14.91 -12.92
C PRO A 128 17.37 14.59 -13.93
N LEU A 129 16.17 14.24 -13.45
CA LEU A 129 15.03 13.94 -14.30
C LEU A 129 14.52 15.18 -15.03
N LEU A 130 14.49 16.33 -14.37
CA LEU A 130 13.94 17.59 -14.91
C LEU A 130 14.99 18.48 -15.57
N SER A 131 16.27 18.36 -15.25
CA SER A 131 17.34 19.19 -15.85
C SER A 131 17.96 18.56 -17.10
N ASN A 132 17.58 17.34 -17.46
CA ASN A 132 18.01 16.71 -18.70
C ASN A 132 17.05 17.07 -19.83
N GLU A 133 17.50 17.92 -20.76
CA GLU A 133 16.77 18.35 -21.97
C GLU A 133 16.19 17.18 -22.77
N ASP A 134 16.81 16.00 -22.72
CA ASP A 134 16.30 14.83 -23.40
C ASP A 134 14.97 14.31 -22.83
N ASN A 135 14.70 14.55 -21.54
CA ASN A 135 13.51 14.04 -20.85
C ASN A 135 12.26 14.88 -21.11
N TYR A 136 12.41 16.11 -21.62
CA TYR A 136 11.30 17.05 -21.83
C TYR A 136 11.25 17.64 -23.23
N LYS A 137 11.85 16.97 -24.24
CA LYS A 137 11.78 17.40 -25.66
C LYS A 137 10.35 17.60 -26.18
N GLU A 138 9.41 16.83 -25.64
CA GLU A 138 7.99 16.90 -26.03
C GLU A 138 7.20 17.89 -25.17
N TRP A 139 7.83 18.53 -24.18
CA TRP A 139 7.16 19.49 -23.32
C TRP A 139 7.05 20.84 -24.06
N PRO A 140 5.95 21.58 -23.88
CA PRO A 140 5.85 22.93 -24.40
C PRO A 140 6.98 23.80 -23.83
N GLU A 141 7.53 24.70 -24.66
CA GLU A 141 8.66 25.57 -24.31
C GLU A 141 8.44 26.44 -23.07
N MET A 142 7.18 26.69 -22.68
CA MET A 142 6.82 27.44 -21.46
C MET A 142 6.96 26.61 -20.17
N VAL A 143 7.07 25.28 -20.28
CA VAL A 143 7.15 24.32 -19.16
C VAL A 143 8.50 23.60 -19.12
N ALA A 144 9.23 23.60 -20.24
CA ALA A 144 10.58 23.07 -20.39
C ALA A 144 11.63 23.94 -19.68
#